data_AF-A0A1J3D726-F1
#
_entry.id   AF-A0A1J3D726-F1
#
_cell.length_a   1.000
_cell.length_b   1.000
_cell.length_c   1.000
_cell.angle_alpha   90.00
_cell.angle_beta   90.00
_cell.angle_gamma   90.00
#
_symmetry.space_group_name_H-M   'P 1'
#
loop_
_entity.id
_entity.type
_entity.pdbx_description
1 polymer ?
#
loop_
_entity_poly.entity_id
_entity_poly.type
_entity_poly.pdbx_seq_one_letter_code
_entity_poly.pdbx_strand_id
1 'polypeptide(L)'
;DQDPYFRMTRDVAPRLGFSKPSLIESTFFPGLQGFNGKMSASDPNSAIYVTDTAEDITYKINKCAFISKQQTDQEYRDLEEDIPFQYLSFFLEDDDELERIRKDYGEGKMLPGAVKKRLIEVLTKIVERHRSARAAVTDEMVDTFMAVRLEN
;
A
#
# COMPACT_ATOMS: atom_id res chain seq x y z
N ASP A 1 -12.79 5.88 4.59
CA ASP A 1 -13.83 6.25 3.57
C ASP A 1 -15.13 5.48 3.76
N GLN A 2 -15.09 4.20 4.14
CA GLN A 2 -16.29 3.38 4.26
C GLN A 2 -17.06 3.53 5.59
N ASP A 3 -16.47 4.16 6.61
CA ASP A 3 -17.08 4.41 7.92
C ASP A 3 -18.53 4.98 7.86
N PRO A 4 -18.86 5.96 7.00
CA PRO A 4 -20.22 6.50 6.92
C PRO A 4 -21.30 5.45 6.64
N TYR A 5 -21.00 4.42 5.83
CA TYR A 5 -21.95 3.34 5.55
C TYR A 5 -22.24 2.53 6.82
N PHE A 6 -21.20 2.14 7.54
CA PHE A 6 -21.34 1.27 8.70
C PHE A 6 -21.81 2.01 9.96
N ARG A 7 -21.57 3.32 10.07
CA ARG A 7 -22.21 4.14 11.10
C ARG A 7 -23.73 4.09 10.96
N MET A 8 -24.25 4.30 9.76
CA MET A 8 -25.67 4.14 9.47
C MET A 8 -26.15 2.72 9.79
N THR A 9 -25.42 1.69 9.37
CA THR A 9 -25.76 0.29 9.67
C THR A 9 -25.85 0.02 11.17
N ARG A 10 -24.91 0.55 11.96
CA ARG A 10 -24.86 0.39 13.43
C ARG A 10 -26.02 1.08 14.14
N ASP A 11 -26.53 2.19 13.58
CA ASP A 11 -27.68 2.89 14.13
C ASP A 11 -29.00 2.14 13.88
N VAL A 12 -29.10 1.44 12.75
CA VAL A 12 -30.31 0.70 12.35
C VAL A 12 -30.34 -0.73 12.92
N ALA A 13 -29.20 -1.40 13.05
CA ALA A 13 -29.13 -2.82 13.43
C ALA A 13 -29.95 -3.20 14.69
N PRO A 14 -29.87 -2.45 15.83
CA PRO A 14 -30.64 -2.80 17.02
C PRO A 14 -32.17 -2.69 16.83
N ARG A 15 -32.62 -1.78 15.95
CA ARG A 15 -34.05 -1.61 15.64
C ARG A 15 -34.62 -2.79 14.86
N LEU A 16 -33.75 -3.51 14.16
CA LEU A 16 -34.08 -4.72 13.40
C LEU A 16 -33.81 -6.01 14.20
N GLY A 17 -33.38 -5.90 15.47
CA GLY A 17 -33.03 -7.05 16.30
C GLY A 17 -31.66 -7.67 16.00
N PHE A 18 -30.79 -6.97 15.26
CA PHE A 18 -29.44 -7.42 14.95
C PHE A 18 -28.38 -6.78 15.86
N SER A 19 -27.25 -7.48 16.02
CA SER A 19 -26.07 -6.91 16.66
C SER A 19 -25.40 -5.87 15.78
N LYS A 20 -24.83 -4.83 16.40
CA LYS A 20 -24.03 -3.83 15.69
C LYS A 20 -22.76 -4.47 15.13
N PRO A 21 -22.39 -4.23 13.85
CA PRO A 21 -21.12 -4.71 13.33
C PRO A 21 -19.93 -4.00 13.99
N SER A 22 -18.85 -4.74 14.23
CA SER A 22 -17.55 -4.19 14.63
C SER A 22 -16.78 -3.69 13.41
N LEU A 23 -15.87 -2.73 13.61
CA LEU A 23 -15.04 -2.17 12.55
C LEU A 23 -13.57 -2.17 12.95
N ILE A 24 -12.70 -2.39 11.96
CA ILE A 24 -11.27 -2.13 12.01
C ILE A 24 -10.97 -1.18 10.85
N GLU A 25 -10.46 0.00 11.18
CA GLU A 25 -10.19 1.06 10.20
C GLU A 25 -8.70 1.15 9.90
N SER A 26 -8.35 1.19 8.61
CA SER A 26 -6.98 1.40 8.15
C SER A 26 -6.78 2.82 7.64
N THR A 27 -5.54 3.29 7.68
CA THR A 27 -5.13 4.52 6.99
C THR A 27 -5.13 4.32 5.47
N PHE A 28 -5.17 5.43 4.73
CA PHE A 28 -5.03 5.38 3.28
C PHE A 28 -3.59 5.18 2.86
N PHE A 29 -3.43 4.43 1.79
CA PHE A 29 -2.17 4.32 1.09
C PHE A 29 -1.98 5.53 0.16
N PRO A 30 -0.84 6.25 0.23
CA PRO A 30 -0.66 7.45 -0.58
C PRO A 30 -0.41 7.10 -2.06
N GLY A 31 -0.81 8.00 -2.97
CA GLY A 31 -0.43 7.89 -4.38
C GLY A 31 1.06 8.11 -4.60
N LEU A 32 1.61 7.59 -5.71
CA LEU A 32 3.04 7.69 -5.98
C LEU A 32 3.53 9.15 -6.04
N GLN A 33 2.71 10.06 -6.53
CA GLN A 33 3.06 11.47 -6.73
C GLN A 33 2.89 12.33 -5.46
N GLY A 34 2.52 11.74 -4.31
CA GLY A 34 2.35 12.43 -3.03
C GLY A 34 0.97 12.25 -2.39
N PHE A 35 0.78 12.78 -1.18
CA PHE A 35 -0.41 12.60 -0.34
C PHE A 35 -1.70 13.23 -0.89
N ASN A 36 -1.57 14.30 -1.68
CA ASN A 36 -2.71 14.92 -2.37
C ASN A 36 -3.08 14.19 -3.68
N GLY A 37 -2.21 13.28 -4.16
CA GLY A 37 -2.45 12.47 -5.34
C GLY A 37 -3.30 11.26 -4.98
N LYS A 38 -4.53 11.19 -5.52
CA LYS A 38 -5.31 9.95 -5.47
C LYS A 38 -4.63 8.92 -6.37
N MET A 39 -4.51 7.68 -5.90
CA MET A 39 -4.27 6.55 -6.81
C MET A 39 -5.47 6.47 -7.76
N SER A 40 -5.24 6.74 -9.04
CA SER A 40 -6.29 6.77 -10.04
C SER A 40 -5.99 5.80 -11.16
N ALA A 41 -6.96 4.94 -11.47
CA ALA A 41 -6.93 4.10 -12.66
C ALA A 41 -6.77 4.91 -13.97
N SER A 42 -7.10 6.20 -13.94
CA SER A 42 -6.93 7.11 -15.08
C SER A 42 -5.50 7.61 -15.30
N ASP A 43 -4.63 7.53 -14.28
CA ASP A 43 -3.19 7.80 -14.42
C ASP A 43 -2.41 6.53 -14.04
N PRO A 44 -1.95 5.74 -15.03
CA PRO A 44 -1.17 4.53 -14.79
C PRO A 44 0.12 4.76 -13.99
N ASN A 45 0.63 5.99 -13.92
CA ASN A 45 1.85 6.34 -13.18
C ASN A 45 1.56 6.85 -11.76
N SER A 46 0.30 6.96 -11.37
CA SER A 46 -0.11 7.37 -10.02
C SER A 46 -0.06 6.24 -8.99
N ALA A 47 0.03 4.98 -9.44
CA ALA A 47 -0.05 3.79 -8.59
C ALA A 47 0.79 2.63 -9.14
N ILE A 48 1.18 1.72 -8.24
CA ILE A 48 1.68 0.38 -8.58
C ILE A 48 0.48 -0.56 -8.70
N TYR A 49 0.30 -1.16 -9.87
CA TYR A 49 -0.77 -2.12 -10.10
C TYR A 49 -0.28 -3.53 -9.82
N VAL A 50 -1.19 -4.40 -9.34
CA VAL A 50 -0.89 -5.82 -9.12
C VAL A 50 -0.61 -6.62 -10.40
N THR A 51 -0.74 -5.98 -11.56
CA THR A 51 -0.41 -6.54 -12.88
C THR A 51 0.88 -5.96 -13.46
N ASP A 52 1.50 -4.98 -12.80
CA ASP A 52 2.74 -4.37 -13.26
C ASP A 52 3.86 -5.44 -13.35
N THR A 53 4.76 -5.26 -14.30
CA THR A 53 6.00 -6.05 -14.37
C THR A 53 7.05 -5.48 -13.41
N ALA A 54 8.11 -6.25 -13.13
CA ALA A 54 9.26 -5.75 -12.36
C ALA A 54 9.87 -4.47 -12.97
N GLU A 55 9.85 -4.35 -14.30
CA GLU A 55 10.32 -3.18 -15.06
C GLU A 55 9.41 -1.97 -14.84
N ASP A 56 8.09 -2.16 -14.90
CA ASP A 56 7.10 -1.12 -14.62
C ASP A 56 7.21 -0.61 -13.17
N ILE A 57 7.33 -1.53 -12.20
CA ILE A 57 7.52 -1.19 -10.78
C ILE A 57 8.79 -0.36 -10.61
N THR A 58 9.90 -0.82 -11.20
CA THR A 58 11.19 -0.12 -11.17
C THR A 58 11.07 1.28 -11.77
N TYR A 59 10.42 1.41 -12.93
CA TYR A 59 10.21 2.70 -13.58
C TYR A 59 9.38 3.65 -12.72
N LYS A 60 8.21 3.20 -12.24
CA LYS A 60 7.28 4.02 -11.46
C LYS A 60 7.89 4.47 -10.14
N ILE A 61 8.58 3.60 -9.40
CA ILE A 61 9.26 3.99 -8.17
C ILE A 61 10.40 4.98 -8.45
N ASN A 62 11.20 4.75 -9.49
CA ASN A 62 12.32 5.65 -9.77
C ASN A 62 11.88 7.01 -10.30
N LYS A 63 10.88 7.05 -11.19
CA LYS A 63 10.50 8.25 -11.95
C LYS A 63 9.27 8.98 -11.40
N CYS A 64 8.35 8.29 -10.77
CA CYS A 64 7.04 8.84 -10.39
C CYS A 64 6.89 9.01 -8.87
N ALA A 65 7.58 8.19 -8.07
CA ALA A 65 7.49 8.29 -6.61
C ALA A 65 8.10 9.60 -6.10
N PHE A 66 7.27 10.40 -5.42
CA PHE A 66 7.65 11.64 -4.76
C PHE A 66 8.63 11.35 -3.62
N ILE A 67 9.74 12.10 -3.59
CA ILE A 67 10.74 12.08 -2.53
C ILE A 67 10.64 13.42 -1.81
N SER A 68 10.64 13.39 -0.48
CA SER A 68 10.61 14.62 0.31
C SER A 68 11.90 15.42 0.15
N LYS A 69 11.79 16.75 0.32
CA LYS A 69 12.95 17.65 0.23
C LYS A 69 13.86 17.47 1.44
N GLN A 70 15.15 17.77 1.26
CA GLN A 70 16.05 17.93 2.38
C GLN A 70 15.63 19.15 3.21
N GLN A 71 15.56 19.00 4.53
CA GLN A 71 15.23 20.08 5.45
C GLN A 71 16.50 20.61 6.12
N THR A 72 16.79 21.91 5.95
CA THR A 72 17.93 22.67 6.56
C THR A 72 19.32 22.35 6.00
N ASP A 73 20.36 22.99 6.55
CA ASP A 73 21.78 22.81 6.21
C ASP A 73 22.32 21.41 6.60
N GLN A 74 21.58 20.67 7.42
CA GLN A 74 21.83 19.26 7.74
C GLN A 74 20.94 18.42 6.81
N GLU A 75 21.45 17.31 6.25
CA GLU A 75 20.78 16.51 5.21
C GLU A 75 19.53 15.72 5.69
N TYR A 76 18.74 16.26 6.63
CA TYR A 76 17.54 15.60 7.12
C TYR A 76 16.46 15.46 6.06
N ARG A 77 15.66 14.40 6.17
CA ARG A 77 14.46 14.20 5.34
C ARG A 77 13.21 14.07 6.17
N ASP A 78 12.14 14.65 5.63
CA ASP A 78 10.80 14.46 6.15
C ASP A 78 10.25 13.11 5.65
N LEU A 79 10.15 12.14 6.55
CA LEU A 79 9.68 10.80 6.22
C LEU A 79 8.16 10.70 6.15
N GLU A 80 7.43 11.68 6.70
CA GLU A 80 5.97 11.70 6.62
C GLU A 80 5.53 11.93 5.17
N GLU A 81 6.27 12.75 4.43
CA GLU A 81 5.98 13.05 3.02
C GLU A 81 6.72 12.15 2.01
N ASP A 82 7.68 11.32 2.44
CA ASP A 82 8.50 10.49 1.53
C ASP A 82 7.78 9.19 1.13
N ILE A 83 7.28 9.15 -0.11
CA ILE A 83 6.47 8.02 -0.60
C ILE A 83 7.21 6.68 -0.55
N PRO A 84 8.49 6.58 -0.99
CA PRO A 84 9.22 5.33 -0.86
C PRO A 84 9.28 4.78 0.58
N PHE A 85 9.57 5.65 1.56
CA PHE A 85 9.59 5.23 2.96
C PHE A 85 8.20 4.85 3.47
N GLN A 86 7.17 5.64 3.14
CA GLN A 86 5.79 5.32 3.50
C GLN A 86 5.38 3.96 2.96
N TYR A 87 5.68 3.63 1.71
CA TYR A 87 5.35 2.30 1.17
C TYR A 87 6.10 1.17 1.90
N LEU A 88 7.36 1.39 2.31
CA LEU A 88 8.09 0.41 3.11
C LEU A 88 7.42 0.18 4.46
N SER A 89 6.87 1.19 5.13
CA SER A 89 6.20 1.01 6.43
C SER A 89 4.93 0.16 6.37
N PHE A 90 4.33 -0.01 5.18
CA PHE A 90 3.19 -0.91 4.97
C PHE A 90 3.61 -2.33 4.56
N PHE A 91 4.71 -2.49 3.82
CA PHE A 91 5.02 -3.73 3.12
C PHE A 91 6.31 -4.43 3.54
N LEU A 92 7.22 -3.72 4.21
CA LEU A 92 8.41 -4.34 4.78
C LEU A 92 8.02 -4.98 6.12
N GLU A 93 8.07 -6.31 6.17
CA GLU A 93 7.68 -7.10 7.35
C GLU A 93 8.74 -7.11 8.46
N ASP A 94 9.97 -6.64 8.18
CA ASP A 94 11.08 -6.60 9.14
C ASP A 94 11.14 -5.24 9.83
N ASP A 95 10.63 -5.19 11.06
CA ASP A 95 10.55 -3.97 11.88
C ASP A 95 11.94 -3.38 12.20
N ASP A 96 12.95 -4.23 12.45
CA ASP A 96 14.31 -3.80 12.75
C ASP A 96 14.96 -3.16 11.52
N GLU A 97 14.73 -3.74 10.33
CA GLU A 97 15.18 -3.16 9.08
C GLU A 97 14.46 -1.83 8.79
N LEU A 98 13.15 -1.76 8.99
CA LEU A 98 12.36 -0.55 8.78
C LEU A 98 12.84 0.59 9.69
N GLU A 99 13.09 0.31 10.97
CA GLU A 99 13.59 1.29 11.93
C GLU A 99 14.99 1.78 11.57
N ARG A 100 15.87 0.88 11.11
CA ARG A 100 17.20 1.27 10.61
C ARG A 100 17.09 2.19 9.40
N ILE A 101 16.22 1.86 8.42
CA ILE A 101 15.99 2.72 7.25
C ILE A 101 15.44 4.07 7.70
N ARG A 102 14.45 4.09 8.61
CA ARG A 102 13.87 5.33 9.17
C ARG A 102 14.96 6.23 9.75
N LYS A 103 15.85 5.67 10.57
CA LYS A 103 16.93 6.44 11.18
C LYS A 103 17.96 6.92 10.16
N ASP A 104 18.54 6.00 9.38
CA ASP A 104 19.62 6.34 8.46
C ASP A 104 19.15 7.26 7.34
N TYR A 105 17.93 7.08 6.83
CA TYR A 105 17.37 7.92 5.78
C TYR A 105 16.89 9.28 6.31
N GLY A 106 16.23 9.29 7.47
CA GLY A 106 15.79 10.53 8.13
C GLY A 106 16.95 11.44 8.52
N GLU A 107 18.09 10.87 8.92
CA GLU A 107 19.33 11.59 9.26
C GLU A 107 20.23 11.89 8.03
N GLY A 108 19.79 11.55 6.81
CA GLY A 108 20.54 11.82 5.58
C GLY A 108 21.69 10.86 5.26
N LYS A 109 21.97 9.88 6.13
CA LYS A 109 23.06 8.89 5.95
C LYS A 109 22.78 7.88 4.83
N MET A 110 21.51 7.63 4.53
CA MET A 110 21.07 6.78 3.43
C MET A 110 20.60 7.62 2.24
N LEU A 111 21.01 7.23 1.03
CA LEU A 111 20.57 7.90 -0.20
C LEU A 111 19.17 7.45 -0.61
N PRO A 112 18.33 8.32 -1.21
CA PRO A 112 17.00 7.95 -1.72
C PRO A 112 17.01 6.76 -2.67
N GLY A 113 18.08 6.62 -3.47
CA GLY A 113 18.25 5.49 -4.38
C GLY A 113 18.32 4.14 -3.66
N ALA A 114 18.89 4.08 -2.46
CA ALA A 114 18.95 2.86 -1.65
C ALA A 114 17.56 2.48 -1.10
N VAL A 115 16.81 3.46 -0.60
CA VAL A 115 15.42 3.29 -0.13
C VAL A 115 14.52 2.83 -1.27
N LYS A 116 14.60 3.51 -2.43
CA LYS A 116 13.86 3.13 -3.65
C LYS A 116 14.20 1.72 -4.10
N LYS A 117 15.48 1.35 -4.12
CA LYS A 117 15.92 -0.01 -4.47
C LYS A 117 15.29 -1.05 -3.54
N ARG A 118 15.35 -0.82 -2.23
CA ARG A 118 14.76 -1.74 -1.25
C ARG A 118 13.26 -1.88 -1.44
N LEU A 119 12.56 -0.77 -1.68
CA LEU A 119 11.13 -0.79 -1.96
C LEU A 119 10.80 -1.58 -3.24
N ILE A 120 11.57 -1.38 -4.32
CA ILE A 120 11.38 -2.12 -5.58
C ILE A 120 11.49 -3.63 -5.33
N GLU A 121 12.47 -4.08 -4.56
CA GLU A 121 12.63 -5.50 -4.22
C GLU A 121 11.41 -6.05 -3.46
N VAL A 122 10.93 -5.32 -2.45
CA VAL A 122 9.75 -5.70 -1.66
C VAL A 122 8.49 -5.77 -2.53
N LEU A 123 8.19 -4.71 -3.29
CA LEU A 123 7.00 -4.66 -4.13
C LEU A 123 7.02 -5.68 -5.26
N THR A 124 8.18 -5.88 -5.90
CA THR A 124 8.31 -6.88 -6.97
C THR A 124 7.98 -8.28 -6.45
N LYS A 125 8.50 -8.65 -5.28
CA LYS A 125 8.21 -9.95 -4.66
C LYS A 125 6.71 -10.12 -4.37
N ILE A 126 6.05 -9.07 -3.86
CA ILE A 126 4.61 -9.10 -3.55
C ILE A 126 3.78 -9.24 -4.82
N VAL A 127 4.07 -8.43 -5.84
CA VAL A 127 3.33 -8.42 -7.11
C VAL A 127 3.52 -9.73 -7.86
N GLU A 128 4.75 -10.27 -7.96
CA GLU A 128 4.99 -11.55 -8.61
C GLU A 128 4.31 -12.73 -7.91
N ARG A 129 4.30 -12.73 -6.56
CA ARG A 129 3.52 -13.69 -5.78
C ARG A 129 2.03 -13.58 -6.10
N HIS A 130 1.48 -12.37 -6.14
CA HIS A 130 0.08 -12.14 -6.48
C HIS A 130 -0.24 -12.61 -7.91
N ARG A 131 0.60 -12.26 -8.89
CA ARG A 131 0.44 -12.67 -10.29
C ARG A 131 0.43 -14.19 -10.43
N SER A 132 1.36 -14.87 -9.77
CA SER A 132 1.44 -16.33 -9.76
C SER A 132 0.19 -16.95 -9.12
N ALA A 133 -0.28 -16.43 -7.99
CA ALA A 133 -1.50 -16.90 -7.34
C ALA A 133 -2.73 -16.65 -8.21
N ARG A 134 -2.83 -15.48 -8.86
CA ARG A 134 -3.92 -15.13 -9.78
C ARG A 134 -3.94 -16.03 -11.00
N ALA A 135 -2.78 -16.37 -11.57
CA ALA A 135 -2.68 -17.26 -12.72
C ALA A 135 -3.13 -18.70 -12.41
N ALA A 136 -3.08 -19.11 -11.15
CA ALA A 136 -3.57 -20.41 -10.69
C ALA A 136 -5.09 -20.43 -10.43
N VAL A 137 -5.79 -19.29 -10.49
CA VAL A 137 -7.24 -19.23 -10.28
C VAL A 137 -7.95 -19.78 -11.52
N THR A 138 -8.76 -20.82 -11.33
CA THR A 138 -9.60 -21.42 -12.38
C THR A 138 -11.04 -20.92 -12.31
N ASP A 139 -11.78 -21.07 -13.41
CA ASP A 139 -13.21 -20.75 -13.44
C ASP A 139 -13.99 -21.58 -12.40
N GLU A 140 -13.66 -22.87 -12.23
CA GLU A 140 -14.25 -23.71 -11.20
C GLU A 140 -14.00 -23.17 -9.79
N MET A 141 -12.80 -22.64 -9.50
CA MET A 141 -12.52 -21.98 -8.23
C MET A 141 -13.40 -20.74 -8.06
N VAL A 142 -13.54 -19.91 -9.09
CA VAL A 142 -14.40 -18.72 -9.04
C VAL A 142 -15.85 -19.11 -8.78
N ASP A 143 -16.39 -20.06 -9.54
CA ASP A 143 -17.76 -20.56 -9.38
C ASP A 143 -17.98 -21.12 -7.97
N THR A 144 -16.99 -21.86 -7.49
CA THR A 144 -16.94 -22.38 -6.12
C THR A 144 -17.05 -21.20 -5.15
N PHE A 145 -16.13 -20.24 -5.15
CA PHE A 145 -16.15 -19.08 -4.24
C PHE A 145 -17.42 -18.23 -4.34
N MET A 146 -18.06 -18.15 -5.50
CA MET A 146 -19.29 -17.37 -5.73
C MET A 146 -20.59 -18.15 -5.46
N ALA A 147 -20.53 -19.47 -5.30
CA ALA A 147 -21.69 -20.29 -4.96
C ALA A 147 -22.17 -20.04 -3.51
N VAL A 148 -23.49 -20.01 -3.31
CA VAL A 148 -24.10 -19.97 -1.97
C VAL A 148 -23.84 -21.30 -1.27
N ARG A 149 -23.22 -21.27 -0.09
CA ARG A 149 -22.94 -22.46 0.71
C ARG A 149 -23.27 -22.21 2.17
N LEU A 150 -23.76 -23.24 2.85
CA LEU A 150 -23.94 -23.21 4.30
C LEU A 150 -22.58 -23.49 4.94
N GLU A 151 -22.17 -22.68 5.91
CA GLU A 151 -21.08 -23.05 6.82
C GLU A 151 -21.57 -24.22 7.66
N ASN A 152 -20.91 -25.38 7.53
CA ASN A 152 -21.12 -26.55 8.39
C ASN A 152 -20.36 -26.38 9.71
#